data_AF-A0A0D2I6P0-F1
#
_entry.id   AF-A0A0D2I6P0-F1
#
_cell.length_a   1.000
_cell.length_b   1.000
_cell.length_c   1.000
_cell.angle_alpha   90.00
_cell.angle_beta   90.00
_cell.angle_gamma   90.00
#
_symmetry.space_group_name_H-M   'P 1'
#
loop_
_entity.id
_entity.type
_entity.pdbx_description
1 polymer ?
#
loop_
_entity_poly.entity_id
_entity_poly.type
_entity_poly.pdbx_seq_one_letter_code
_entity_poly.pdbx_strand_id
1 'polypeptide(L)'
;MPGQAAVVSIQYRLTGFGLFGGSQIAESGSSNAGLQDQRLALNWVQRYTASFGGDPERVIINGGSAGGGSVIYQLLYNGDEHQPPYAAAVAEFPGLPTLLNSSQLEVQFLLALSEADCSDISCLLHSGGRMH
;
A
#
# COMPACT_ATOMS: atom_id res chain seq x y z
N MET A 1 -25.04 -23.69 12.19
CA MET A 1 -24.96 -22.23 12.42
C MET A 1 -24.23 -21.65 11.22
N PRO A 2 -24.74 -20.59 10.55
CA PRO A 2 -23.95 -19.90 9.53
C PRO A 2 -22.64 -19.41 10.19
N GLY A 3 -21.50 -19.56 9.52
CA GLY A 3 -20.22 -19.11 10.06
C GLY A 3 -20.26 -17.60 10.31
N GLN A 4 -19.95 -17.19 11.54
CA GLN A 4 -19.84 -15.77 11.90
C GLN A 4 -18.47 -15.25 11.43
N ALA A 5 -18.45 -14.10 10.76
CA ALA A 5 -17.24 -13.47 10.25
C ALA A 5 -17.21 -11.99 10.62
N ALA A 6 -16.04 -11.50 11.02
CA ALA A 6 -15.76 -10.07 11.12
C ALA A 6 -15.24 -9.56 9.77
N VAL A 7 -15.77 -8.45 9.28
CA VAL A 7 -15.34 -7.82 8.03
C VAL A 7 -14.58 -6.54 8.35
N VAL A 8 -13.36 -6.43 7.83
CA VAL A 8 -12.51 -5.25 7.97
C VAL A 8 -12.29 -4.65 6.59
N SER A 9 -12.64 -3.37 6.42
CA SER A 9 -12.33 -2.59 5.22
C SER A 9 -11.28 -1.55 5.56
N ILE A 10 -10.26 -1.43 4.73
CA ILE A 10 -9.11 -0.55 4.96
C ILE A 10 -9.06 0.54 3.89
N GLN A 11 -8.57 1.70 4.28
CA GLN A 11 -8.15 2.74 3.36
C GLN A 11 -6.62 2.73 3.28
N TYR A 12 -6.07 2.99 2.10
CA TYR A 12 -4.63 3.08 1.87
C TYR A 12 -4.34 4.19 0.86
N ARG A 13 -3.12 4.75 0.89
CA ARG A 13 -2.75 5.84 -0.03
C ARG A 13 -2.67 5.34 -1.47
N LEU A 14 -3.16 6.17 -2.38
CA LEU A 14 -3.21 5.90 -3.81
C LEU A 14 -2.38 6.93 -4.59
N THR A 15 -2.13 6.62 -5.87
CA THR A 15 -1.53 7.56 -6.84
C THR A 15 -0.22 8.15 -6.30
N GLY A 16 0.08 9.45 -6.53
CA GLY A 16 1.33 10.06 -6.09
C GLY A 16 1.57 10.06 -4.58
N PHE A 17 0.52 9.96 -3.77
CA PHE A 17 0.63 9.92 -2.31
C PHE A 17 1.06 8.55 -1.77
N GLY A 18 0.91 7.48 -2.56
CA GLY A 18 1.18 6.11 -2.12
C GLY A 18 2.09 5.30 -3.03
N LEU A 19 2.21 5.68 -4.30
CA LEU A 19 2.76 4.82 -5.35
C LEU A 19 3.77 5.53 -6.27
N PHE A 20 4.19 6.76 -5.96
CA PHE A 20 5.35 7.34 -6.65
C PHE A 20 6.64 6.61 -6.28
N GLY A 21 7.55 6.58 -7.25
CA GLY A 21 8.92 6.10 -7.08
C GLY A 21 9.92 7.19 -7.46
N GLY A 22 11.15 6.78 -7.73
CA GLY A 22 12.27 7.68 -8.01
C GLY A 22 13.29 7.67 -6.88
N SER A 23 14.47 8.21 -7.15
CA SER A 23 15.61 8.21 -6.25
C SER A 23 15.29 8.88 -4.91
N GLN A 24 14.73 10.09 -4.92
CA GLN A 24 14.39 10.83 -3.70
C GLN A 24 13.33 10.11 -2.85
N ILE A 25 12.35 9.46 -3.47
CA ILE A 25 11.35 8.66 -2.75
C ILE A 25 11.99 7.44 -2.10
N ALA A 26 12.87 6.74 -2.82
CA ALA A 26 13.59 5.57 -2.30
C ALA A 26 14.51 5.94 -1.14
N GLU A 27 15.26 7.03 -1.25
CA GLU A 27 16.14 7.55 -0.19
C GLU A 27 15.36 7.98 1.06
N SER A 28 14.12 8.48 0.90
CA SER A 28 13.23 8.78 2.02
C SER A 28 12.63 7.54 2.71
N GLY A 29 12.86 6.34 2.17
CA GLY A 29 12.29 5.09 2.67
C GLY A 29 10.78 4.94 2.43
N SER A 30 10.19 5.74 1.53
CA SER A 30 8.73 5.82 1.31
C SER A 30 8.24 5.10 0.05
N SER A 31 9.09 4.27 -0.57
CA SER A 31 8.70 3.47 -1.75
C SER A 31 7.50 2.58 -1.47
N ASN A 32 6.54 2.57 -2.40
CA ASN A 32 5.32 1.77 -2.32
C ASN A 32 4.50 2.02 -1.03
N ALA A 33 4.49 3.26 -0.52
CA ALA A 33 3.79 3.65 0.70
C ALA A 33 2.33 3.14 0.79
N GLY A 34 1.58 3.08 -0.31
CA GLY A 34 0.22 2.54 -0.33
C GLY A 34 0.16 1.03 -0.05
N LEU A 35 1.15 0.25 -0.52
CA LEU A 35 1.27 -1.18 -0.18
C LEU A 35 1.77 -1.37 1.26
N GLN A 36 2.59 -0.44 1.77
CA GLN A 36 3.01 -0.43 3.17
C GLN A 36 1.84 -0.09 4.12
N ASP A 37 0.93 0.80 3.72
CA ASP A 37 -0.30 1.08 4.48
C ASP A 37 -1.16 -0.18 4.63
N GLN A 38 -1.29 -0.96 3.55
CA GLN A 38 -2.01 -2.24 3.60
C GLN A 38 -1.32 -3.24 4.52
N ARG A 39 0.02 -3.36 4.48
CA ARG A 39 0.78 -4.21 5.39
C ARG A 39 0.62 -3.79 6.85
N LEU A 40 0.67 -2.48 7.12
CA LEU A 40 0.43 -1.93 8.45
C LEU A 40 -0.99 -2.27 8.94
N ALA A 41 -1.99 -2.17 8.06
CA ALA A 41 -3.36 -2.53 8.39
C ALA A 41 -3.52 -4.03 8.67
N LEU A 42 -2.83 -4.91 7.93
CA LEU A 42 -2.81 -6.35 8.21
C LEU A 42 -2.20 -6.66 9.58
N ASN A 43 -1.09 -5.99 9.92
CA ASN A 43 -0.46 -6.13 11.22
C ASN A 43 -1.33 -5.59 12.36
N TRP A 44 -2.10 -4.54 12.09
CA TRP A 44 -3.13 -4.05 13.01
C TRP A 44 -4.24 -5.10 13.20
N VAL A 45 -4.75 -5.70 12.11
CA VAL A 45 -5.76 -6.77 12.19
C VAL A 45 -5.24 -7.95 13.00
N GLN A 46 -4.03 -8.42 12.73
CA GLN A 46 -3.38 -9.49 13.50
C GLN A 46 -3.33 -9.18 15.00
N ARG A 47 -3.01 -7.93 15.36
CA ARG A 47 -2.91 -7.51 16.76
C ARG A 47 -4.26 -7.38 17.46
N TYR A 48 -5.31 -6.97 16.76
CA TYR A 48 -6.55 -6.51 17.41
C TYR A 48 -7.81 -7.30 17.07
N THR A 49 -7.82 -8.14 16.03
CA THR A 49 -9.04 -8.82 15.56
C THR A 49 -9.73 -9.66 16.64
N ALA A 50 -8.96 -10.27 17.56
CA ALA A 50 -9.49 -11.03 18.69
C ALA A 50 -10.39 -10.18 19.62
N SER A 51 -10.12 -8.87 19.73
CA SER A 51 -10.96 -7.94 20.51
C SER A 51 -12.32 -7.69 19.87
N PHE A 52 -12.47 -7.99 18.58
CA PHE A 52 -13.70 -7.86 17.81
C PHE A 52 -14.36 -9.22 17.51
N GLY A 53 -13.89 -10.30 18.16
CA GLY A 53 -14.40 -11.66 17.95
C GLY A 53 -13.90 -12.36 16.68
N GLY A 54 -12.86 -11.81 16.03
CA GLY A 54 -12.16 -12.48 14.93
C GLY A 54 -11.06 -13.43 15.43
N ASP A 55 -10.58 -14.29 14.53
CA ASP A 55 -9.49 -15.22 14.79
C ASP A 55 -8.26 -14.80 13.95
N PRO A 56 -7.14 -14.40 14.58
CA PRO A 56 -5.93 -13.97 13.86
C PRO A 56 -5.33 -15.08 12.99
N GLU A 57 -5.55 -16.35 13.31
CA GLU A 57 -5.08 -17.50 12.53
C GLU A 57 -5.96 -17.80 11.30
N ARG A 58 -7.10 -17.13 11.17
CA ARG A 58 -8.07 -17.33 10.08
C ARG A 58 -8.34 -16.07 9.25
N VAL A 59 -7.40 -15.12 9.27
CA VAL A 59 -7.50 -13.90 8.45
C VAL A 59 -7.41 -14.26 6.97
N ILE A 60 -8.37 -13.77 6.18
CA ILE A 60 -8.40 -13.89 4.73
C ILE A 60 -8.28 -12.50 4.13
N ILE A 61 -7.32 -12.29 3.23
CA ILE A 61 -7.23 -11.06 2.45
C ILE A 61 -8.03 -11.21 1.16
N ASN A 62 -8.83 -10.20 0.83
CA ASN A 62 -9.68 -10.16 -0.35
C ASN A 62 -9.60 -8.77 -0.98
N GLY A 63 -9.52 -8.70 -2.31
CA GLY A 63 -9.58 -7.43 -3.03
C GLY A 63 -9.85 -7.60 -4.52
N GLY A 64 -10.55 -6.61 -5.10
CA GLY A 64 -10.87 -6.54 -6.54
C GLY A 64 -10.06 -5.47 -7.28
N SER A 65 -9.77 -5.69 -8.57
CA SER A 65 -9.08 -4.73 -9.45
C SER A 65 -7.70 -4.33 -8.88
N ALA A 66 -7.43 -3.05 -8.63
CA ALA A 66 -6.22 -2.60 -7.96
C ALA A 66 -6.01 -3.26 -6.58
N GLY A 67 -7.10 -3.60 -5.87
CA GLY A 67 -7.07 -4.39 -4.64
C GLY A 67 -6.68 -5.85 -4.88
N GLY A 68 -7.09 -6.45 -6.00
CA GLY A 68 -6.67 -7.79 -6.39
C GLY A 68 -5.18 -7.84 -6.74
N GLY A 69 -4.67 -6.82 -7.44
CA GLY A 69 -3.24 -6.62 -7.64
C GLY A 69 -2.49 -6.44 -6.31
N SER A 70 -3.09 -5.68 -5.38
CA SER A 70 -2.57 -5.52 -4.02
C SER A 70 -2.46 -6.84 -3.26
N VAL A 71 -3.46 -7.73 -3.35
CA VAL A 71 -3.39 -9.08 -2.77
C VAL A 71 -2.19 -9.85 -3.33
N ILE A 72 -1.94 -9.78 -4.64
CA ILE A 72 -0.76 -10.39 -5.28
C ILE A 72 0.54 -9.78 -4.72
N TYR A 73 0.62 -8.45 -4.58
CA TYR A 73 1.81 -7.82 -3.99
C TYR A 73 2.03 -8.19 -2.52
N GLN A 74 0.97 -8.40 -1.73
CA GLN A 74 1.11 -8.87 -0.35
C GLN A 74 1.62 -10.32 -0.29
N LEU A 75 1.22 -11.19 -1.23
CA LEU A 75 1.75 -12.55 -1.37
C LEU A 75 3.24 -12.56 -1.71
N LEU A 76 3.72 -11.57 -2.47
CA LEU A 76 5.12 -11.40 -2.85
C LEU A 76 5.93 -10.57 -1.84
N TYR A 77 5.31 -10.12 -0.75
CA TYR A 77 5.96 -9.27 0.22
C TYR A 77 7.11 -10.02 0.91
N ASN A 78 8.31 -9.47 0.80
CA ASN A 78 9.55 -10.05 1.33
C ASN A 78 10.16 -9.15 2.41
N GLY A 79 9.44 -9.00 3.52
CA GLY A 79 9.93 -8.32 4.72
C GLY A 79 10.45 -9.30 5.78
N ASP A 80 10.74 -8.79 6.98
CA ASP A 80 11.33 -9.59 8.08
C ASP A 80 10.34 -10.54 8.79
N GLU A 81 9.08 -10.57 8.33
CA GLU A 81 8.03 -11.42 8.91
C GLU A 81 8.25 -12.89 8.53
N HIS A 82 8.34 -13.76 9.54
CA HIS A 82 8.58 -15.20 9.34
C HIS A 82 7.38 -15.92 8.70
N GLN A 83 6.18 -15.36 8.83
CA GLN A 83 4.94 -15.89 8.27
C GLN A 83 4.05 -14.73 7.80
N PRO A 84 3.23 -14.94 6.75
CA PRO A 84 2.29 -13.92 6.31
C PRO A 84 1.23 -13.64 7.39
N PRO A 85 0.76 -12.39 7.55
CA PRO A 85 -0.26 -11.99 8.52
C PRO A 85 -1.68 -12.37 8.06
N TYR A 86 -1.83 -13.48 7.33
CA TYR A 86 -3.09 -14.02 6.82
C TYR A 86 -2.93 -15.49 6.42
N ALA A 87 -4.02 -16.24 6.49
CA ALA A 87 -4.06 -17.67 6.18
C ALA A 87 -4.47 -17.96 4.73
N ALA A 88 -5.23 -17.06 4.09
CA ALA A 88 -5.67 -17.22 2.71
C ALA A 88 -5.79 -15.88 1.99
N ALA A 89 -5.78 -15.94 0.66
CA ALA A 89 -5.81 -14.78 -0.22
C ALA A 89 -6.79 -15.01 -1.39
N VAL A 90 -7.59 -14.00 -1.70
CA VAL A 90 -8.53 -13.97 -2.82
C VAL A 90 -8.28 -12.71 -3.64
N ALA A 91 -7.67 -12.88 -4.82
CA ALA A 91 -7.40 -11.79 -5.76
C ALA A 91 -8.45 -11.79 -6.88
N GLU A 92 -9.43 -10.90 -6.78
CA GLU A 92 -10.53 -10.80 -7.77
C GLU A 92 -10.12 -9.87 -8.92
N PHE A 93 -10.24 -10.35 -10.16
CA PHE A 93 -9.94 -9.59 -11.39
C PHE A 93 -8.73 -8.63 -11.24
N PRO A 94 -7.54 -9.16 -10.88
CA PRO A 94 -6.42 -8.36 -10.40
C PRO A 94 -5.91 -7.39 -11.47
N GLY A 95 -5.84 -6.11 -11.11
CA GLY A 95 -5.23 -5.05 -11.92
C GLY A 95 -3.72 -5.04 -11.72
N LEU A 96 -2.98 -5.45 -12.75
CA LEU A 96 -1.52 -5.48 -12.75
C LEU A 96 -0.98 -4.52 -13.82
N PRO A 97 -0.76 -3.24 -13.47
CA PRO A 97 -0.17 -2.30 -14.42
C PRO A 97 1.29 -2.67 -14.72
N THR A 98 1.81 -2.17 -15.83
CA THR A 98 3.23 -2.31 -16.16
C THR A 98 4.08 -1.72 -15.06
N LEU A 99 5.00 -2.52 -14.52
CA LEU A 99 6.00 -2.04 -13.57
C LEU A 99 7.03 -1.19 -14.31
N LEU A 100 7.15 0.07 -13.90
CA LEU A 100 8.12 1.01 -14.44
C LEU A 100 9.52 0.70 -13.89
N ASN A 101 10.54 0.85 -14.73
CA ASN A 101 11.91 0.80 -14.27
C ASN A 101 12.33 2.11 -13.58
N SER A 102 13.49 2.13 -12.94
CA SER A 102 13.97 3.28 -12.16
C SER A 102 14.06 4.57 -12.97
N SER A 103 14.45 4.51 -14.25
CA SER A 103 14.53 5.70 -15.12
C SER A 103 13.14 6.26 -15.42
N GLN A 104 12.17 5.39 -15.71
CA GLN A 104 10.79 5.80 -15.93
C GLN A 104 10.14 6.38 -14.67
N LEU A 105 10.41 5.80 -13.49
CA LEU A 105 9.95 6.33 -12.21
C LEU A 105 10.56 7.70 -11.92
N GLU A 106 11.84 7.89 -12.23
CA GLU A 106 12.51 9.18 -12.08
C GLU A 106 11.86 10.26 -12.97
N VAL A 107 11.59 9.94 -14.24
CA VAL A 107 10.87 10.86 -15.14
C VAL A 107 9.48 11.22 -14.59
N GLN A 108 8.72 10.23 -14.10
CA GLN A 108 7.40 10.48 -13.49
C GLN A 108 7.50 11.43 -12.28
N PHE A 109 8.51 11.23 -11.44
CA PHE A 109 8.72 12.06 -10.26
C PHE A 109 9.13 13.49 -10.61
N LEU A 110 10.04 13.67 -11.58
CA LEU A 110 10.44 14.99 -12.07
C LEU A 110 9.30 15.77 -12.72
N LEU A 111 8.40 15.08 -13.44
CA LEU A 111 7.19 15.70 -13.96
C LEU A 111 6.26 16.17 -12.84
N ALA A 112 6.10 15.36 -11.79
CA ALA A 112 5.29 15.75 -10.63
C ALA A 112 5.88 16.98 -9.90
N LEU A 113 7.20 17.06 -9.77
CA LEU A 113 7.89 18.23 -9.23
C LEU A 113 7.65 19.48 -10.08
N SER A 114 7.78 19.36 -11.41
CA SER A 114 7.54 20.46 -12.34
C SER A 114 6.10 20.97 -12.29
N GLU A 115 5.11 20.08 -12.25
CA GLU A 115 3.69 20.45 -12.16
C GLU A 115 3.34 21.10 -10.82
N ALA A 116 4.03 20.71 -9.75
CA ALA A 116 3.84 21.27 -8.42
C ALA A 116 4.69 22.53 -8.14
N ASP A 117 5.45 23.02 -9.12
CA ASP A 117 6.42 24.11 -8.98
C ASP A 117 7.39 23.88 -7.79
N CYS A 118 7.90 22.65 -7.67
CA CYS A 118 8.78 22.22 -6.60
C CYS A 118 10.15 21.75 -7.11
N SER A 119 11.20 22.03 -6.34
CA SER A 119 12.58 21.64 -6.66
C SER A 119 12.93 20.21 -6.23
N ASP A 120 12.28 19.71 -5.18
CA ASP A 120 12.58 18.42 -4.56
C ASP A 120 11.39 17.89 -3.74
N ILE A 121 11.55 16.68 -3.20
CA ILE A 121 10.56 16.04 -2.32
C ILE A 121 10.26 16.85 -1.06
N SER A 122 11.24 17.58 -0.52
CA SER A 122 11.03 18.40 0.68
C SER A 122 10.04 19.52 0.40
N CYS A 123 10.16 20.17 -0.76
CA CYS A 123 9.19 21.14 -1.23
C CYS A 123 7.78 20.53 -1.33
N LEU A 124 7.64 19.34 -1.94
CA LEU A 124 6.33 18.67 -2.07
C LEU A 124 5.67 18.36 -0.72
N LEU A 125 6.44 18.00 0.30
CA LEU A 125 5.92 17.68 1.63
C LEU A 125 5.44 18.93 2.38
N HIS A 126 6.00 20.09 2.09
CA HIS A 126 5.71 21.35 2.79
C HIS A 126 4.81 22.31 1.98
N SER A 127 4.62 22.08 0.68
CA SER A 127 3.82 22.94 -0.20
C SER A 127 2.33 22.97 0.19
N GLY A 128 1.82 21.91 0.81
CA GLY A 128 0.46 21.85 1.37
C GLY A 128 0.19 22.78 2.56
N GLY A 129 1.20 23.45 3.10
CA GLY A 129 1.07 24.42 4.19
C GLY A 129 0.62 25.83 3.77
N ARG A 130 0.44 26.10 2.46
CA ARG A 130 -0.04 27.38 1.91
C ARG A 130 -1.33 27.24 1.09
N MET A 131 -2.30 26.49 1.59
CA MET A 131 -3.69 26.67 1.13
C MET A 131 -4.32 27.81 1.93
N HIS A 132 -4.12 29.04 1.46
CA HIS A 132 -4.92 30.22 1.81
C HIS A 132 -5.42 30.87 0.53
#